data_AF-A0A6C0NV10-F1
#
_entry.id   AF-A0A6C0NV10-F1
#
_cell.length_a   1.000
_cell.length_b   1.000
_cell.length_c   1.000
_cell.angle_alpha   90.00
_cell.angle_beta   90.00
_cell.angle_gamma   90.00
#
_symmetry.space_group_name_H-M   'P 1'
#
loop_
_entity.id
_entity.type
_entity.pdbx_description
1 polymer ?
#
loop_
_entity_poly.entity_id
_entity_poly.type
_entity_poly.pdbx_seq_one_letter_code
_entity_poly.pdbx_strand_id
1 'polypeptide(L)'
;MPFTFSHPLFSVPLKRIAPRWLSVTGLVLGSMIPDMEYFMAMESYRTIGHSLRGYLLQGVPLSIAFAIAFHGIVKPVLPKFMPSTGGLDRFAKYMTSEEWRLNSVRTWTIFLVSLFVGYWTHMFMDAWTHASGLYVGWFGFLEGNYGGEHLYQLLQYLFSLIGVGVPGLMLLHRYKKWYELERRKRQPAMSSLGTKSLLWMMAVVFGLLLFIGKMMLSVDSANLVSALIVAPLSSAIFGIFVSSLFYQAARTRKLKWALTTVVLMLVVLVLFRGGETVWTPELALDPHTLKMKPPQGTFQPLWNFNLWCWSAVILLGCWLVAGRGGKTRTRTTNRGRTPSA
;
A
#
# COMPACT_ATOMS: atom_id res chain seq x y z
N MET A 1 -0.05 -6.57 15.15
CA MET A 1 0.06 -7.80 14.31
C MET A 1 1.27 -7.65 13.39
N PRO A 2 2.13 -8.65 13.14
CA PRO A 2 3.39 -8.45 12.42
C PRO A 2 3.20 -8.23 10.92
N PHE A 3 2.02 -8.56 10.37
CA PHE A 3 1.73 -8.39 8.95
C PHE A 3 0.65 -7.33 8.75
N THR A 4 1.06 -6.14 8.34
CA THR A 4 0.21 -4.96 8.18
C THR A 4 -1.01 -5.19 7.28
N PHE A 5 -0.85 -5.97 6.20
CA PHE A 5 -1.95 -6.25 5.26
C PHE A 5 -3.06 -7.16 5.84
N SER A 6 -2.90 -7.65 7.07
CA SER A 6 -3.92 -8.36 7.85
C SER A 6 -4.95 -7.41 8.48
N HIS A 7 -4.52 -6.21 8.87
CA HIS A 7 -5.36 -5.24 9.59
C HIS A 7 -6.66 -4.85 8.84
N PRO A 8 -6.67 -4.72 7.50
CA PRO A 8 -7.90 -4.42 6.77
C PRO A 8 -9.05 -5.39 7.02
N LEU A 9 -8.80 -6.65 7.41
CA LEU A 9 -9.88 -7.59 7.75
C LEU A 9 -10.75 -7.06 8.90
N PHE A 10 -10.14 -6.35 9.84
CA PHE A 10 -10.84 -5.87 11.05
C PHE A 10 -11.51 -4.51 10.83
N SER A 11 -11.11 -3.76 9.80
CA SER A 11 -11.68 -2.44 9.48
C SER A 11 -12.78 -2.51 8.42
N VAL A 12 -12.56 -3.25 7.33
CA VAL A 12 -13.43 -3.27 6.15
C VAL A 12 -14.86 -3.76 6.44
N PRO A 13 -15.13 -4.74 7.32
CA PRO A 13 -16.49 -5.16 7.65
C PRO A 13 -17.38 -4.02 8.16
N LEU A 14 -16.81 -2.99 8.78
CA LEU A 14 -17.55 -1.80 9.24
C LEU A 14 -18.25 -1.07 8.08
N LYS A 15 -17.72 -1.16 6.85
CA LYS A 15 -18.40 -0.65 5.65
C LYS A 15 -19.78 -1.27 5.44
N ARG A 16 -20.00 -2.52 5.86
CA ARG A 16 -21.31 -3.17 5.76
C ARG A 16 -22.31 -2.61 6.77
N ILE A 17 -21.83 -2.19 7.93
CA ILE A 17 -22.64 -1.60 9.00
C ILE A 17 -23.02 -0.15 8.63
N ALA A 18 -22.08 0.62 8.09
CA ALA A 18 -22.31 2.03 7.74
C ALA A 18 -21.96 2.32 6.26
N PRO A 19 -22.70 1.75 5.28
CA PRO A 19 -22.33 1.80 3.86
C PRO A 19 -22.37 3.19 3.25
N ARG A 20 -23.12 4.14 3.81
CA ARG A 20 -23.18 5.52 3.30
C ARG A 20 -22.12 6.45 3.91
N TRP A 21 -21.48 6.02 5.00
CA TRP A 21 -20.61 6.86 5.84
C TRP A 21 -19.15 6.44 5.83
N LEU A 22 -18.87 5.21 5.37
CA LEU A 22 -17.50 4.68 5.31
C LEU A 22 -17.06 4.38 3.88
N SER A 23 -15.76 4.38 3.65
CA SER A 23 -15.08 4.08 2.39
C SER A 23 -14.15 2.91 2.60
N VAL A 24 -14.22 1.89 1.72
CA VAL A 24 -13.31 0.73 1.79
C VAL A 24 -11.85 1.19 1.67
N THR A 25 -11.53 2.09 0.72
CA THR A 25 -10.18 2.64 0.56
C THR A 25 -9.68 3.30 1.84
N GLY A 26 -10.53 4.08 2.51
CA GLY A 26 -10.17 4.76 3.76
C GLY A 26 -9.99 3.77 4.91
N LEU A 27 -10.87 2.79 5.07
CA LEU A 27 -10.75 1.77 6.11
C LEU A 27 -9.47 0.93 5.95
N VAL A 28 -9.17 0.51 4.71
CA VAL A 28 -7.95 -0.25 4.39
C VAL A 28 -6.71 0.57 4.71
N LEU A 29 -6.56 1.75 4.10
CA LEU A 29 -5.36 2.58 4.31
C LEU A 29 -5.23 3.04 5.75
N GLY A 30 -6.33 3.44 6.38
CA GLY A 30 -6.36 3.82 7.79
C GLY A 30 -5.80 2.72 8.69
N SER A 31 -6.24 1.48 8.48
CA SER A 31 -5.78 0.33 9.24
C SER A 31 -4.32 -0.07 8.99
N MET A 32 -3.68 0.52 7.97
CA MET A 32 -2.27 0.30 7.67
C MET A 32 -1.38 1.46 8.15
N ILE A 33 -1.95 2.63 8.48
CA ILE A 33 -1.20 3.86 8.81
C ILE A 33 -0.08 3.63 9.83
N PRO A 34 -0.31 2.98 10.99
CA PRO A 34 0.72 2.92 12.03
C PRO A 34 2.00 2.21 11.58
N ASP A 35 1.87 1.31 10.61
CA ASP A 35 2.96 0.51 10.07
C ASP A 35 3.48 1.03 8.72
N MET A 36 2.89 2.09 8.14
CA MET A 36 3.32 2.61 6.83
C MET A 36 4.80 3.03 6.83
N GLU A 37 5.32 3.44 7.99
CA GLU A 37 6.74 3.79 8.17
C GLU A 37 7.66 2.62 7.78
N TYR A 38 7.28 1.38 8.06
CA TYR A 38 8.06 0.20 7.70
C TYR A 38 8.28 0.10 6.19
N PHE A 39 7.21 0.34 5.42
CA PHE A 39 7.26 0.25 3.97
C PHE A 39 8.01 1.42 3.33
N MET A 40 7.88 2.62 3.90
CA MET A 40 8.58 3.80 3.40
C MET A 40 10.08 3.77 3.74
N ALA A 41 10.44 3.29 4.92
CA ALA A 41 11.84 3.12 5.32
C ALA A 41 12.48 1.86 4.73
N MET A 42 11.65 0.92 4.28
CA MET A 42 12.01 -0.41 3.80
C MET A 42 12.78 -1.23 4.85
N GLU A 43 12.40 -1.08 6.11
CA GLU A 43 12.96 -1.79 7.26
C GLU A 43 11.97 -1.72 8.42
N SER A 44 12.20 -2.45 9.52
CA SER A 44 11.38 -2.38 10.74
C SER A 44 11.60 -1.06 11.51
N TYR A 45 11.43 0.07 10.82
CA TYR A 45 11.51 1.44 11.30
C TYR A 45 10.17 1.91 11.89
N ARG A 46 10.18 2.31 13.16
CA ARG A 46 9.00 2.83 13.85
C ARG A 46 9.38 4.13 14.57
N THR A 47 8.57 5.17 14.40
CA THR A 47 8.72 6.40 15.17
C THR A 47 7.42 6.77 15.86
N ILE A 48 6.67 7.71 15.32
CA ILE A 48 5.44 8.25 15.90
C ILE A 48 4.18 7.68 15.24
N GLY A 49 4.28 6.72 14.30
CA GLY A 49 3.15 6.19 13.52
C GLY A 49 1.96 5.69 14.37
N HIS A 50 2.22 5.14 15.56
CA HIS A 50 1.19 4.70 16.52
C HIS A 50 0.65 5.81 17.43
N SER A 51 1.01 7.07 17.20
CA SER A 51 0.45 8.24 17.89
C SER A 51 -0.52 9.00 17.00
N LEU A 52 -1.42 9.79 17.61
CA LEU A 52 -2.30 10.68 16.86
C LEU A 52 -1.51 11.70 16.02
N ARG A 53 -0.34 12.12 16.50
CA ARG A 53 0.57 13.01 15.78
C ARG A 53 1.14 12.32 14.53
N GLY A 54 1.55 11.06 14.61
CA GLY A 54 1.99 10.28 13.46
C GLY A 54 0.86 10.01 12.47
N TYR A 55 -0.35 9.71 12.96
CA TYR A 55 -1.54 9.61 12.12
C TYR A 55 -1.73 10.87 11.26
N LEU A 56 -1.70 12.06 11.87
CA LEU A 56 -1.90 13.32 11.16
C LEU A 56 -0.72 13.71 10.26
N LEU A 57 0.51 13.65 10.77
CA LEU A 57 1.70 14.14 10.07
C LEU A 57 2.24 13.14 9.04
N GLN A 58 2.14 11.83 9.29
CA GLN A 58 2.73 10.80 8.43
C GLN A 58 1.64 10.04 7.68
N GLY A 59 0.67 9.51 8.43
CA GLY A 59 -0.36 8.59 7.94
C GLY A 59 -1.30 9.20 6.90
N VAL A 60 -1.88 10.37 7.21
CA VAL A 60 -2.85 11.04 6.33
C VAL A 60 -2.22 11.45 4.98
N PRO A 61 -1.06 12.14 4.93
CA PRO A 61 -0.42 12.49 3.66
C PRO A 61 -0.10 11.26 2.79
N LEU A 62 0.51 10.22 3.39
CA LEU A 62 0.85 8.98 2.68
C LEU A 62 -0.40 8.26 2.17
N SER A 63 -1.45 8.17 3.00
CA SER A 63 -2.70 7.52 2.62
C SER A 63 -3.39 8.23 1.45
N ILE A 64 -3.37 9.56 1.41
CA ILE A 64 -3.91 10.33 0.27
C ILE A 64 -3.08 10.03 -1.00
N ALA A 65 -1.75 10.09 -0.90
CA ALA A 65 -0.85 9.78 -2.01
C ALA A 65 -1.06 8.35 -2.55
N PHE A 66 -1.12 7.36 -1.67
CA PHE A 66 -1.35 5.96 -2.04
C PHE A 66 -2.74 5.72 -2.60
N ALA A 67 -3.79 6.35 -2.07
CA ALA A 67 -5.13 6.23 -2.61
C ALA A 67 -5.19 6.75 -4.06
N ILE A 68 -4.60 7.92 -4.32
CA ILE A 68 -4.56 8.53 -5.65
C ILE A 68 -3.67 7.72 -6.61
N ALA A 69 -2.50 7.25 -6.15
CA ALA A 69 -1.64 6.38 -6.93
C ALA A 69 -2.32 5.05 -7.30
N PHE A 70 -2.97 4.42 -6.33
CA PHE A 70 -3.66 3.16 -6.57
C PHE A 70 -4.82 3.35 -7.54
N HIS A 71 -5.79 4.24 -7.24
CA HIS A 71 -6.99 4.37 -8.07
C HIS A 71 -6.73 5.05 -9.41
N GLY A 72 -5.79 6.00 -9.47
CA GLY A 72 -5.46 6.74 -10.69
C GLY A 72 -4.47 6.02 -11.60
N ILE A 73 -3.45 5.37 -11.03
CA ILE A 73 -2.33 4.79 -11.79
C ILE A 73 -2.37 3.26 -11.85
N VAL A 74 -2.41 2.58 -10.70
CA VAL A 74 -2.24 1.11 -10.64
C VAL A 74 -3.51 0.36 -11.05
N LYS A 75 -4.65 0.68 -10.44
CA LYS A 75 -5.94 0.00 -10.61
C LYS A 75 -6.37 -0.08 -12.09
N PRO A 76 -6.25 0.96 -12.94
CA PRO A 76 -6.62 0.86 -14.35
C PRO A 76 -5.70 -0.04 -15.19
N VAL A 77 -4.47 -0.30 -14.71
CA VAL A 77 -3.47 -1.13 -15.40
C VAL A 77 -3.46 -2.56 -14.86
N LEU A 78 -3.89 -2.77 -13.62
CA LEU A 78 -3.89 -4.06 -12.92
C LEU A 78 -4.41 -5.25 -13.76
N PRO A 79 -5.51 -5.15 -14.53
CA PRO A 79 -5.96 -6.25 -15.37
C PRO A 79 -4.94 -6.72 -16.42
N LYS A 80 -4.03 -5.84 -16.85
CA LYS A 80 -2.99 -6.14 -17.85
C LYS A 80 -1.76 -6.82 -17.26
N PHE A 81 -1.59 -6.78 -15.93
CA PHE A 81 -0.58 -7.60 -15.24
C PHE A 81 -1.03 -9.06 -15.12
N MET A 82 -2.35 -9.31 -15.09
CA MET A 82 -2.88 -10.64 -14.85
C MET A 82 -2.73 -11.56 -16.08
N PRO A 83 -2.51 -12.86 -15.88
CA PRO A 83 -2.54 -13.83 -16.97
C PRO A 83 -3.94 -13.91 -17.60
N SER A 84 -4.01 -14.28 -18.88
CA SER A 84 -5.30 -14.53 -19.54
C SER A 84 -5.84 -15.93 -19.27
N THR A 85 -4.98 -16.83 -18.79
CA THR A 85 -5.34 -18.18 -18.35
C THR A 85 -6.40 -18.09 -17.25
N GLY A 86 -7.47 -18.88 -17.38
CA GLY A 86 -8.61 -18.82 -16.46
C GLY A 86 -9.42 -17.51 -16.51
N GLY A 87 -9.12 -16.59 -17.44
CA GLY A 87 -9.79 -15.29 -17.51
C GLY A 87 -9.45 -14.35 -16.34
N LEU A 88 -8.30 -14.52 -15.68
CA LEU A 88 -7.89 -13.71 -14.53
C LEU A 88 -7.76 -12.21 -14.87
N ASP A 89 -7.31 -11.87 -16.07
CA ASP A 89 -7.32 -10.49 -16.58
C ASP A 89 -8.73 -9.89 -16.63
N ARG A 90 -9.71 -10.64 -17.17
CA ARG A 90 -11.11 -10.21 -17.21
C ARG A 90 -11.73 -10.13 -15.82
N PHE A 91 -11.41 -11.07 -14.92
CA PHE A 91 -11.85 -11.00 -13.53
C PHE A 91 -11.31 -9.76 -12.82
N ALA A 92 -10.01 -9.47 -12.99
CA ALA A 92 -9.42 -8.25 -12.45
C ALA A 92 -10.08 -7.00 -13.04
N LYS A 93 -10.41 -6.97 -14.34
CA LYS A 93 -11.17 -5.86 -14.95
C LYS A 93 -12.56 -5.72 -14.35
N TYR A 94 -13.26 -6.83 -14.12
CA TYR A 94 -14.56 -6.83 -13.47
C TYR A 94 -14.47 -6.22 -12.06
N MET A 95 -13.51 -6.67 -11.26
CA MET A 95 -13.28 -6.20 -9.88
C MET A 95 -12.78 -4.76 -9.79
N THR A 96 -12.17 -4.22 -10.85
CA THR A 96 -11.61 -2.86 -10.90
C THR A 96 -12.47 -1.86 -11.67
N SER A 97 -13.67 -2.28 -12.11
CA SER A 97 -14.56 -1.45 -12.94
C SER A 97 -15.17 -0.26 -12.21
N GLU A 98 -15.34 -0.34 -10.89
CA GLU A 98 -15.89 0.75 -10.09
C GLU A 98 -14.93 1.94 -10.03
N GLU A 99 -15.43 3.13 -10.33
CA GLU A 99 -14.65 4.35 -10.22
C GLU A 99 -14.61 4.84 -8.76
N TRP A 100 -13.42 5.26 -8.32
CA TRP A 100 -13.23 5.94 -7.05
C TRP A 100 -12.90 7.41 -7.30
N ARG A 101 -13.60 8.33 -6.63
CA ARG A 101 -13.47 9.77 -6.85
C ARG A 101 -13.53 10.54 -5.53
N LEU A 102 -12.62 11.50 -5.37
CA LEU A 102 -12.62 12.49 -4.29
C LEU A 102 -12.90 13.89 -4.87
N ASN A 103 -14.15 14.13 -5.25
CA ASN A 103 -14.58 15.31 -6.01
C ASN A 103 -15.54 16.23 -5.23
N SER A 104 -15.85 15.94 -3.97
CA SER A 104 -16.75 16.74 -3.16
C SER A 104 -16.28 16.74 -1.70
N VAL A 105 -16.64 17.78 -0.95
CA VAL A 105 -16.37 17.84 0.50
C VAL A 105 -16.88 16.57 1.18
N ARG A 106 -18.08 16.10 0.83
CA ARG A 106 -18.66 14.86 1.36
C ARG A 106 -17.79 13.63 1.14
N THR A 107 -17.28 13.42 -0.08
CA THR A 107 -16.45 12.24 -0.38
C THR A 107 -15.09 12.31 0.30
N TRP A 108 -14.53 13.52 0.45
CA TRP A 108 -13.35 13.76 1.28
C TRP A 108 -13.60 13.45 2.76
N THR A 109 -14.68 13.97 3.34
CA THR A 109 -15.04 13.71 4.75
C THR A 109 -15.23 12.22 5.00
N ILE A 110 -15.97 11.51 4.15
CA ILE A 110 -16.16 10.06 4.27
C ILE A 110 -14.81 9.33 4.22
N PHE A 111 -13.91 9.71 3.31
CA PHE A 111 -12.59 9.10 3.20
C PHE A 111 -11.74 9.34 4.45
N LEU A 112 -11.66 10.57 4.95
CA LEU A 112 -10.87 10.93 6.13
C LEU A 112 -11.43 10.33 7.42
N VAL A 113 -12.75 10.31 7.60
CA VAL A 113 -13.39 9.60 8.72
C VAL A 113 -13.08 8.11 8.66
N SER A 114 -13.11 7.52 7.46
CA SER A 114 -12.76 6.11 7.29
C SER A 114 -11.29 5.82 7.56
N LEU A 115 -10.37 6.73 7.22
CA LEU A 115 -8.95 6.63 7.61
C LEU A 115 -8.81 6.59 9.13
N PHE A 116 -9.50 7.50 9.83
CA PHE A 116 -9.44 7.58 11.28
C PHE A 116 -10.03 6.33 11.95
N VAL A 117 -11.18 5.85 11.47
CA VAL A 117 -11.78 4.60 11.93
C VAL A 117 -10.84 3.41 11.68
N GLY A 118 -10.25 3.33 10.48
CA GLY A 118 -9.24 2.31 10.16
C GLY A 118 -8.04 2.36 11.11
N TYR A 119 -7.50 3.55 11.37
CA TYR A 119 -6.40 3.76 12.30
C TYR A 119 -6.74 3.22 13.71
N TRP A 120 -7.92 3.54 14.23
CA TRP A 120 -8.34 3.02 15.53
C TRP A 120 -8.56 1.51 15.56
N THR A 121 -9.04 0.91 14.46
CA THR A 121 -9.13 -0.56 14.40
C THR A 121 -7.75 -1.22 14.44
N HIS A 122 -6.71 -0.58 13.87
CA HIS A 122 -5.33 -1.05 14.00
C HIS A 122 -4.87 -0.99 15.46
N MET A 123 -4.97 0.20 16.08
CA MET A 123 -4.57 0.41 17.48
C MET A 123 -5.30 -0.53 18.43
N PHE A 124 -6.60 -0.74 18.18
CA PHE A 124 -7.41 -1.67 18.95
C PHE A 124 -6.86 -3.08 18.88
N MET A 125 -6.60 -3.61 17.67
CA MET A 125 -6.09 -4.98 17.52
C MET A 125 -4.69 -5.13 18.12
N ASP A 126 -3.82 -4.13 17.92
CA ASP A 126 -2.48 -4.14 18.49
C ASP A 126 -2.47 -4.14 20.02
N ALA A 127 -3.44 -3.46 20.65
CA ALA A 127 -3.56 -3.44 22.10
C ALA A 127 -3.83 -4.82 22.72
N TRP A 128 -4.31 -5.80 21.94
CA TRP A 128 -4.50 -7.20 22.36
C TRP A 128 -3.30 -8.10 22.07
N THR A 129 -2.46 -7.74 21.09
CA THR A 129 -1.48 -8.67 20.50
C THR A 129 -0.04 -8.29 20.77
N HIS A 130 0.24 -7.23 21.53
CA HIS A 130 1.60 -6.78 21.82
C HIS A 130 1.83 -6.70 23.32
N ALA A 131 3.06 -6.99 23.76
CA ALA A 131 3.45 -6.96 25.17
C ALA A 131 3.14 -5.60 25.84
N SER A 132 3.34 -4.49 25.13
CA SER A 132 3.02 -3.15 25.61
C SER A 132 1.57 -2.72 25.36
N GLY A 133 0.72 -3.64 24.92
CA GLY A 133 -0.69 -3.39 24.63
C GLY A 133 -1.50 -3.18 25.90
N LEU A 134 -2.40 -2.18 25.88
CA LEU A 134 -3.25 -1.84 27.03
C LEU A 134 -4.04 -3.06 27.55
N TYR A 135 -4.59 -3.89 26.66
CA TYR A 135 -5.40 -5.03 27.06
C TYR A 135 -4.56 -6.18 27.61
N VAL A 136 -3.31 -6.35 27.16
CA VAL A 136 -2.39 -7.34 27.74
C VAL A 136 -2.10 -7.02 29.20
N GLY A 137 -1.89 -5.74 29.53
CA GLY A 137 -1.73 -5.31 30.93
C GLY A 137 -3.01 -5.40 31.77
N TRP A 138 -4.20 -5.27 31.18
CA TRP A 138 -5.48 -5.38 31.91
C TRP A 138 -5.93 -6.84 32.12
N PHE A 139 -5.61 -7.72 31.18
CA PHE A 139 -6.05 -9.11 31.20
C PHE A 139 -4.86 -10.05 31.30
N GLY A 140 -4.44 -10.37 32.54
CA GLY A 140 -3.25 -11.18 32.80
C GLY A 140 -3.24 -12.58 32.14
N PHE A 141 -4.39 -13.13 31.74
CA PHE A 141 -4.42 -14.39 30.97
C PHE A 141 -3.75 -14.28 29.59
N LEU A 142 -3.67 -13.07 29.01
CA LEU A 142 -2.99 -12.79 27.74
C LEU A 142 -1.46 -12.94 27.87
N GLU A 143 -0.92 -12.72 29.08
CA GLU A 143 0.48 -12.98 29.41
C GLU A 143 0.74 -14.44 29.79
N GLY A 144 -0.29 -15.26 29.90
CA GLY A 144 -0.14 -16.69 30.15
C GLY A 144 0.73 -17.35 29.07
N ASN A 145 1.69 -18.16 29.51
CA ASN A 145 2.59 -18.90 28.62
C ASN A 145 1.95 -20.23 28.20
N TYR A 146 1.84 -20.46 26.89
CA TYR A 146 1.29 -21.66 26.32
C TYR A 146 2.26 -22.19 25.25
N GLY A 147 2.99 -23.26 25.59
CA GLY A 147 3.94 -23.89 24.65
C GLY A 147 5.19 -23.06 24.37
N GLY A 148 5.63 -22.22 25.31
CA GLY A 148 6.85 -21.42 25.21
C GLY A 148 6.62 -19.96 24.78
N GLU A 149 5.43 -19.62 24.30
CA GLU A 149 5.05 -18.28 23.85
C GLU A 149 3.88 -17.74 24.70
N HIS A 150 3.79 -16.42 24.83
CA HIS A 150 2.64 -15.78 25.49
C HIS A 150 1.40 -15.84 24.59
N LEU A 151 0.20 -15.91 25.19
CA LEU A 151 -1.04 -15.94 24.42
C LEU A 151 -1.20 -14.73 23.49
N TYR A 152 -0.77 -13.52 23.90
CA TYR A 152 -0.82 -12.35 23.02
C TYR A 152 0.03 -12.53 21.74
N GLN A 153 1.15 -13.25 21.79
CA GLN A 153 1.97 -13.59 20.62
C GLN A 153 1.28 -14.61 19.73
N LEU A 154 0.63 -15.62 20.32
CA LEU A 154 -0.18 -16.58 19.56
C LEU A 154 -1.34 -15.88 18.84
N LEU A 155 -2.01 -14.95 19.51
CA LEU A 155 -3.04 -14.10 18.89
C LEU A 155 -2.46 -13.21 17.79
N GLN A 156 -1.24 -12.69 17.97
CA GLN A 156 -0.53 -11.91 16.96
C GLN A 156 -0.37 -12.71 15.65
N TYR A 157 0.02 -13.99 15.73
CA TYR A 157 0.13 -14.87 14.57
C TYR A 157 -1.24 -15.27 14.01
N LEU A 158 -2.18 -15.67 14.87
CA LEU A 158 -3.52 -16.10 14.46
C LEU A 158 -4.25 -14.98 13.71
N PHE A 159 -4.28 -13.77 14.27
CA PHE A 159 -4.96 -12.62 13.66
C PHE A 159 -4.34 -12.21 12.33
N SER A 160 -3.03 -12.44 12.18
CA SER A 160 -2.35 -12.23 10.89
C SER A 160 -2.75 -13.27 9.85
N LEU A 161 -2.79 -14.54 10.25
CA LEU A 161 -3.19 -15.62 9.36
C LEU A 161 -4.63 -15.45 8.88
N ILE A 162 -5.58 -15.18 9.79
CA ILE A 162 -6.98 -14.94 9.40
C ILE A 162 -7.10 -13.65 8.59
N GLY A 163 -6.33 -12.60 8.95
CA GLY A 163 -6.31 -11.29 8.30
C GLY A 163 -6.04 -11.36 6.80
N VAL A 164 -5.20 -12.29 6.37
CA VAL A 164 -4.92 -12.55 4.95
C VAL A 164 -5.80 -13.67 4.40
N GLY A 165 -5.99 -14.73 5.18
CA GLY A 165 -6.71 -15.94 4.76
C GLY A 165 -8.16 -15.65 4.40
N VAL A 166 -8.89 -14.90 5.23
CA VAL A 166 -10.32 -14.61 5.00
C VAL A 166 -10.52 -13.77 3.72
N PRO A 167 -9.84 -12.62 3.51
CA PRO A 167 -9.95 -11.89 2.25
C PRO A 167 -9.52 -12.71 1.03
N GLY A 168 -8.48 -13.54 1.17
CA GLY A 168 -8.02 -14.45 0.11
C GLY A 168 -9.08 -15.48 -0.30
N LEU A 169 -9.71 -16.14 0.67
CA LEU A 169 -10.80 -17.10 0.44
C LEU A 169 -12.03 -16.41 -0.16
N MET A 170 -12.37 -15.21 0.30
CA MET A 170 -13.45 -14.41 -0.27
C MET A 170 -13.18 -14.05 -1.74
N LEU A 171 -11.95 -13.67 -2.07
CA LEU A 171 -11.54 -13.38 -3.44
C LEU A 171 -11.62 -14.62 -4.33
N LEU A 172 -11.14 -15.77 -3.83
CA LEU A 172 -11.21 -17.05 -4.53
C LEU A 172 -12.66 -17.48 -4.78
N HIS A 173 -13.54 -17.35 -3.78
CA HIS A 173 -14.95 -17.65 -3.92
C HIS A 173 -15.61 -16.77 -4.99
N ARG A 174 -15.33 -15.46 -4.97
CA ARG A 174 -15.82 -14.52 -6.00
C ARG A 174 -15.30 -14.87 -7.39
N TYR A 175 -14.03 -15.26 -7.51
CA TYR A 175 -13.45 -15.71 -8.77
C TYR A 175 -14.15 -16.96 -9.30
N LYS A 176 -14.36 -17.99 -8.47
CA LYS A 176 -15.06 -19.23 -8.88
C LYS A 176 -16.47 -18.94 -9.38
N LYS A 177 -17.25 -18.16 -8.62
CA LYS A 177 -18.61 -17.75 -9.01
C LYS A 177 -18.63 -16.97 -10.31
N TRP A 178 -17.71 -16.01 -10.47
CA TRP A 178 -17.56 -15.26 -11.72
C TRP A 178 -17.17 -16.16 -12.89
N TYR A 179 -16.21 -17.07 -12.68
CA TYR A 179 -15.71 -17.97 -13.71
C TYR A 179 -16.78 -18.94 -14.19
N GLU A 180 -17.62 -19.48 -13.30
CA GLU A 180 -18.73 -20.37 -13.67
C GLU A 180 -19.74 -19.71 -14.62
N LEU A 181 -20.03 -18.43 -14.39
CA LEU A 181 -20.91 -17.63 -15.24
C LEU A 181 -20.24 -17.33 -16.59
N GLU A 182 -18.97 -16.92 -16.56
CA GLU A 182 -18.33 -16.34 -17.75
C GLU A 182 -17.50 -17.31 -18.59
N ARG A 183 -17.24 -18.54 -18.11
CA ARG A 183 -16.44 -19.56 -18.84
C ARG A 183 -17.01 -19.93 -20.20
N ARG A 184 -18.33 -19.77 -20.40
CA ARG A 184 -18.99 -20.08 -21.67
C ARG A 184 -18.75 -19.01 -22.74
N LYS A 185 -18.33 -17.80 -22.34
CA LYS A 185 -18.08 -16.68 -23.25
C LYS A 185 -16.63 -16.75 -23.76
N ARG A 186 -16.44 -17.08 -25.05
CA ARG A 186 -15.13 -16.96 -25.71
C ARG A 186 -14.85 -15.47 -25.94
N GLN A 187 -13.95 -14.90 -25.14
CA GLN A 187 -13.46 -13.54 -25.32
C GLN A 187 -11.93 -13.54 -25.44
N PRO A 188 -11.37 -12.70 -26.31
CA PRO A 188 -9.93 -12.60 -26.47
C PRO A 188 -9.25 -12.08 -25.19
N ALA A 189 -7.95 -12.33 -25.10
CA ALA A 189 -7.09 -11.78 -24.05
C ALA A 189 -7.20 -10.25 -24.00
N MET A 190 -7.11 -9.67 -22.79
CA MET A 190 -7.20 -8.22 -22.63
C MET A 190 -6.00 -7.45 -23.17
N SER A 191 -4.83 -8.08 -23.21
CA SER A 191 -3.58 -7.52 -23.72
C SER A 191 -2.72 -8.62 -24.33
N SER A 192 -1.87 -8.24 -25.28
CA SER A 192 -0.89 -9.15 -25.87
C SER A 192 0.14 -9.61 -24.85
N LEU A 193 0.70 -10.81 -25.05
CA LEU A 193 1.76 -11.35 -24.18
C LEU A 193 2.93 -10.37 -24.05
N GLY A 194 3.36 -9.73 -25.14
CA GLY A 194 4.42 -8.72 -25.11
C GLY A 194 4.12 -7.54 -24.19
N THR A 195 2.87 -7.07 -24.13
CA THR A 195 2.48 -5.99 -23.18
C THR A 195 2.59 -6.48 -21.73
N LYS A 196 2.14 -7.71 -21.45
CA LYS A 196 2.19 -8.29 -20.11
C LYS A 196 3.64 -8.50 -19.66
N SER A 197 4.47 -9.05 -20.53
CA SER A 197 5.89 -9.26 -20.29
C SER A 197 6.63 -7.94 -20.05
N LEU A 198 6.36 -6.90 -20.86
CA LEU A 198 6.96 -5.58 -20.65
C LEU A 198 6.56 -4.98 -19.30
N LEU A 199 5.29 -5.08 -18.91
CA LEU A 199 4.81 -4.59 -17.62
C LEU A 199 5.52 -5.27 -16.44
N TRP A 200 5.62 -6.60 -16.46
CA TRP A 200 6.32 -7.34 -15.41
C TRP A 200 7.83 -7.11 -15.41
N MET A 201 8.45 -7.06 -16.59
CA MET A 201 9.87 -6.74 -16.72
C MET A 201 10.19 -5.36 -16.12
N MET A 202 9.42 -4.33 -16.47
CA MET A 202 9.58 -3.00 -15.90
C MET A 202 9.36 -3.00 -14.38
N ALA A 203 8.35 -3.73 -13.89
CA ALA A 203 8.10 -3.81 -12.45
C ALA A 203 9.27 -4.48 -11.71
N VAL A 204 9.80 -5.57 -12.24
CA VAL A 204 10.95 -6.28 -11.68
C VAL A 204 12.20 -5.41 -11.72
N VAL A 205 12.51 -4.78 -12.86
CA VAL A 205 13.71 -3.93 -13.01
C VAL A 205 13.68 -2.75 -12.05
N PHE A 206 12.61 -1.95 -12.03
CA PHE A 206 12.54 -0.79 -11.14
C PHE A 206 12.42 -1.18 -9.67
N GLY A 207 11.76 -2.30 -9.37
CA GLY A 207 11.73 -2.86 -8.01
C GLY A 207 13.12 -3.28 -7.54
N LEU A 208 13.85 -4.05 -8.35
CA LEU A 208 15.21 -4.49 -8.02
C LEU A 208 16.18 -3.32 -7.89
N LEU A 209 16.09 -2.30 -8.76
CA LEU A 209 16.92 -1.10 -8.65
C LEU A 209 16.70 -0.37 -7.32
N LEU A 210 15.44 -0.21 -6.89
CA LEU A 210 15.14 0.39 -5.59
C LEU A 210 15.65 -0.49 -4.44
N PHE A 211 15.43 -1.80 -4.51
CA PHE A 211 15.89 -2.75 -3.51
C PHE A 211 17.41 -2.71 -3.34
N ILE A 212 18.16 -2.85 -4.44
CA ILE A 212 19.63 -2.81 -4.44
C ILE A 212 20.11 -1.45 -3.91
N GLY A 213 19.54 -0.34 -4.39
CA GLY A 213 19.88 1.00 -3.92
C GLY A 213 19.66 1.16 -2.42
N LYS A 214 18.53 0.65 -1.89
CA LYS A 214 18.28 0.63 -0.45
C LYS A 214 19.30 -0.24 0.30
N MET A 215 19.60 -1.45 -0.17
CA MET A 215 20.54 -2.35 0.51
C MET A 215 21.98 -1.82 0.52
N MET A 216 22.40 -1.10 -0.53
CA MET A 216 23.71 -0.45 -0.59
C MET A 216 23.82 0.73 0.39
N LEU A 217 22.70 1.40 0.67
CA LEU A 217 22.64 2.56 1.57
C LEU A 217 22.19 2.19 3.00
N SER A 218 21.74 0.96 3.24
CA SER A 218 21.20 0.55 4.53
C SER A 218 22.30 0.14 5.49
N VAL A 219 22.28 0.74 6.67
CA VAL A 219 23.14 0.39 7.80
C VAL A 219 22.61 -0.85 8.55
N ASP A 220 21.32 -1.21 8.35
CA ASP A 220 20.61 -2.29 9.06
C ASP A 220 20.58 -3.64 8.33
N SER A 221 21.64 -3.99 7.60
CA SER A 221 21.69 -5.24 6.80
C SER A 221 21.56 -6.52 7.64
N ALA A 222 21.72 -6.43 8.97
CA ALA A 222 21.62 -7.56 9.90
C ALA A 222 20.18 -7.93 10.28
N ASN A 223 19.19 -7.05 10.05
CA ASN A 223 17.79 -7.36 10.37
C ASN A 223 17.16 -8.19 9.23
N LEU A 224 17.08 -9.50 9.43
CA LEU A 224 16.55 -10.44 8.44
C LEU A 224 15.11 -10.14 8.05
N VAL A 225 14.26 -9.66 8.95
CA VAL A 225 12.85 -9.33 8.63
C VAL A 225 12.80 -8.13 7.68
N SER A 226 13.59 -7.09 7.97
CA SER A 226 13.73 -5.92 7.10
C SER A 226 14.23 -6.32 5.72
N ALA A 227 15.31 -7.11 5.65
CA ALA A 227 15.98 -7.47 4.41
C ALA A 227 15.21 -8.49 3.55
N LEU A 228 14.51 -9.46 4.17
CA LEU A 228 13.85 -10.56 3.46
C LEU A 228 12.37 -10.34 3.20
N ILE A 229 11.70 -9.51 4.02
CA ILE A 229 10.24 -9.34 3.92
C ILE A 229 9.90 -7.90 3.55
N VAL A 230 10.29 -6.92 4.37
CA VAL A 230 9.81 -5.53 4.23
C VAL A 230 10.39 -4.85 3.00
N ALA A 231 11.70 -4.91 2.80
CA ALA A 231 12.37 -4.26 1.67
C ALA A 231 11.98 -4.86 0.31
N PRO A 232 11.97 -6.20 0.11
CA PRO A 232 11.55 -6.79 -1.16
C PRO A 232 10.08 -6.47 -1.48
N LEU A 233 9.18 -6.56 -0.49
CA LEU A 233 7.76 -6.28 -0.69
C LEU A 233 7.50 -4.82 -1.08
N SER A 234 8.12 -3.87 -0.36
CA SER A 234 8.01 -2.44 -0.65
C SER A 234 8.57 -2.11 -2.05
N SER A 235 9.70 -2.70 -2.40
CA SER A 235 10.32 -2.57 -3.72
C SER A 235 9.45 -3.13 -4.85
N ALA A 236 8.81 -4.28 -4.63
CA ALA A 236 7.91 -4.89 -5.60
C ALA A 236 6.67 -4.01 -5.84
N ILE A 237 6.07 -3.46 -4.77
CA ILE A 237 4.94 -2.52 -4.88
C ILE A 237 5.36 -1.26 -5.64
N PHE A 238 6.54 -0.71 -5.34
CA PHE A 238 7.10 0.42 -6.07
C PHE A 238 7.29 0.11 -7.56
N GLY A 239 7.85 -1.05 -7.89
CA GLY A 239 8.03 -1.52 -9.27
C GLY A 239 6.70 -1.59 -10.03
N ILE A 240 5.65 -2.15 -9.42
CA ILE A 240 4.30 -2.21 -10.01
C ILE A 240 3.75 -0.80 -10.25
N PHE A 241 3.94 0.12 -9.30
CA PHE A 241 3.53 1.53 -9.46
C PHE A 241 4.27 2.20 -10.63
N VAL A 242 5.59 2.10 -10.69
CA VAL A 242 6.41 2.70 -11.76
C VAL A 242 6.05 2.12 -13.13
N SER A 243 5.93 0.79 -13.23
CA SER A 243 5.50 0.13 -14.47
C SER A 243 4.11 0.59 -14.92
N SER A 244 3.16 0.72 -13.99
CA SER A 244 1.82 1.27 -14.25
C SER A 244 1.88 2.74 -14.70
N LEU A 245 2.73 3.55 -14.08
CA LEU A 245 2.94 4.96 -14.40
C LEU A 245 3.47 5.11 -15.83
N PHE A 246 4.51 4.36 -16.20
CA PHE A 246 5.05 4.35 -17.56
C PHE A 246 4.02 3.88 -18.59
N TYR A 247 3.24 2.86 -18.28
CA TYR A 247 2.17 2.40 -19.17
C TYR A 247 1.13 3.49 -19.42
N GLN A 248 0.68 4.19 -18.38
CA GLN A 248 -0.27 5.30 -18.54
C GLN A 248 0.35 6.49 -19.27
N ALA A 249 1.62 6.80 -19.00
CA ALA A 249 2.36 7.88 -19.65
C ALA A 249 2.59 7.59 -21.14
N ALA A 250 2.84 6.35 -21.52
CA ALA A 250 2.93 5.94 -22.93
C ALA A 250 1.59 6.22 -23.65
N ARG A 251 0.46 5.85 -23.06
CA ARG A 251 -0.87 6.09 -23.66
C ARG A 251 -1.23 7.58 -23.79
N THR A 252 -0.73 8.42 -22.88
CA THR A 252 -1.00 9.86 -22.88
C THR A 252 0.09 10.67 -23.58
N ARG A 253 1.13 10.02 -24.13
CA ARG A 253 2.32 10.64 -24.74
C ARG A 253 3.09 11.56 -23.78
N LYS A 254 3.15 11.16 -22.50
CA LYS A 254 3.75 11.93 -21.39
C LYS A 254 4.93 11.20 -20.72
N LEU A 255 5.65 10.35 -21.46
CA LEU A 255 6.76 9.53 -20.91
C LEU A 255 7.80 10.34 -20.15
N LYS A 256 8.13 11.56 -20.62
CA LYS A 256 9.05 12.47 -19.91
C LYS A 256 8.64 12.70 -18.45
N TRP A 257 7.35 12.85 -18.19
CA TRP A 257 6.83 13.11 -16.84
C TRP A 257 6.88 11.88 -15.93
N ALA A 258 6.67 10.68 -16.48
CA ALA A 258 6.89 9.45 -15.73
C ALA A 258 8.36 9.32 -15.33
N LEU A 259 9.28 9.56 -16.27
CA LEU A 259 10.72 9.54 -15.98
C LEU A 259 11.10 10.59 -14.92
N THR A 260 10.64 11.84 -15.07
CA THR A 260 10.87 12.91 -14.08
C THR A 260 10.36 12.51 -12.70
N THR A 261 9.19 11.89 -12.61
CA THR A 261 8.64 11.42 -11.33
C THR A 261 9.56 10.41 -10.66
N VAL A 262 10.03 9.40 -11.41
CA VAL A 262 10.93 8.36 -10.86
C VAL A 262 12.26 8.98 -10.43
N VAL A 263 12.84 9.88 -11.24
CA VAL A 263 14.07 10.59 -10.88
C VAL A 263 13.88 11.40 -9.60
N LEU A 264 12.78 12.15 -9.47
CA LEU A 264 12.48 12.91 -8.25
C LEU A 264 12.33 12.01 -7.02
N MET A 265 11.71 10.85 -7.14
CA MET A 265 11.60 9.87 -6.05
C MET A 265 12.97 9.38 -5.58
N LEU A 266 13.87 9.06 -6.52
CA LEU A 266 15.24 8.64 -6.20
C LEU A 266 16.04 9.78 -5.57
N VAL A 267 15.88 11.01 -6.06
CA VAL A 267 16.51 12.21 -5.48
C VAL A 267 16.05 12.42 -4.05
N VAL A 268 14.75 12.30 -3.75
CA VAL A 268 14.23 12.40 -2.38
C VAL A 268 14.87 11.36 -1.46
N LEU A 269 15.04 10.12 -1.92
CA LEU A 269 15.72 9.06 -1.16
C LEU A 269 17.18 9.41 -0.86
N VAL A 270 17.93 9.89 -1.86
CA VAL A 270 19.34 10.28 -1.70
C VAL A 270 19.46 11.50 -0.79
N LEU A 271 18.60 12.50 -0.94
CA LEU A 271 18.60 13.71 -0.10
C LEU A 271 18.29 13.39 1.36
N PHE A 272 17.35 12.48 1.62
CA PHE A 272 17.07 12.03 2.98
C PHE A 272 18.31 11.38 3.62
N ARG A 273 18.98 10.47 2.90
CA ARG A 273 20.21 9.82 3.38
C ARG A 273 21.37 10.79 3.57
N GLY A 274 21.57 11.73 2.65
CA GLY A 274 22.54 12.80 2.83
C GLY A 274 22.19 13.74 3.99
N GLY A 275 20.91 13.95 4.25
CA GLY A 275 20.43 14.71 5.41
C GLY A 275 20.78 14.02 6.73
N GLU A 276 20.63 12.70 6.82
CA GLU A 276 21.04 11.93 8.01
C GLU A 276 22.55 12.06 8.26
N THR A 277 23.39 11.95 7.22
CA THR A 277 24.85 12.07 7.37
C THR A 277 25.30 13.47 7.76
N VAL A 278 24.64 14.52 7.26
CA VAL A 278 24.94 15.91 7.64
C VAL A 278 24.47 16.22 9.05
N TRP A 279 23.31 15.70 9.46
CA TRP A 279 22.75 15.96 10.79
C TRP A 279 23.57 15.31 11.90
N THR A 280 24.16 14.14 11.63
CA THR A 280 25.05 13.44 12.57
C THR A 280 26.32 12.97 11.85
N PRO A 281 27.32 13.86 11.68
CA PRO A 281 28.56 13.52 10.97
C PRO A 281 29.39 12.46 11.71
N GLU A 282 29.28 12.37 13.04
CA GLU A 282 29.97 11.37 13.87
C GLU A 282 29.55 9.92 13.54
N LEU A 283 28.30 9.73 13.14
CA LEU A 283 27.77 8.45 12.66
C LEU A 283 28.29 8.06 11.26
N ALA A 284 28.80 9.03 10.49
CA ALA A 284 29.39 8.80 9.18
C ALA A 284 30.91 8.58 9.23
N LEU A 285 31.58 8.99 10.31
CA LEU A 285 33.04 9.03 10.43
C LEU A 285 33.65 7.84 11.17
N ASP A 286 32.88 7.05 11.92
CA ASP A 286 33.39 5.88 12.63
C ASP A 286 32.69 4.56 12.19
N PRO A 287 33.43 3.62 11.56
CA PRO A 287 32.93 2.29 11.18
C PRO A 287 32.36 1.45 12.33
N HIS A 288 32.75 1.74 13.58
CA HIS A 288 32.27 1.07 14.78
C HIS A 288 30.99 1.71 15.36
N THR A 289 30.78 3.03 15.19
CA THR A 289 29.52 3.73 15.53
C THR A 289 28.46 3.63 14.42
N LEU A 290 28.84 3.25 13.19
CA LEU A 290 27.89 2.79 12.17
C LEU A 290 26.98 1.65 12.68
N LYS A 291 27.36 0.92 13.73
CA LYS A 291 26.50 -0.09 14.37
C LYS A 291 25.57 0.47 15.45
N MET A 292 25.83 1.66 15.99
CA MET A 292 24.94 2.32 16.96
C MET A 292 23.91 3.13 16.20
N LYS A 293 22.74 2.56 15.94
CA LYS A 293 21.62 3.36 15.42
C LYS A 293 21.33 4.50 16.41
N PRO A 294 21.19 5.74 15.94
CA PRO A 294 20.75 6.82 16.82
C PRO A 294 19.38 6.46 17.41
N PRO A 295 19.04 6.97 18.61
CA PRO A 295 17.75 6.73 19.22
C PRO A 295 16.59 6.96 18.24
N GLN A 296 15.54 6.15 18.35
CA GLN A 296 14.35 6.33 17.52
C GLN A 296 13.81 7.75 17.68
N GLY A 297 13.58 8.43 16.56
CA GLY A 297 13.08 9.81 16.55
C GLY A 297 14.14 10.91 16.50
N THR A 298 15.45 10.59 16.55
CA THR A 298 16.51 11.61 16.38
C THR A 298 16.34 12.42 15.10
N PHE A 299 15.95 11.78 14.00
CA PHE A 299 15.70 12.45 12.72
C PHE A 299 14.21 12.75 12.47
N GLN A 300 13.36 12.83 13.50
CA GLN A 300 11.90 12.92 13.31
C GLN A 300 11.46 14.04 12.35
N PRO A 301 11.97 15.29 12.46
CA PRO A 301 11.57 16.35 11.54
C PRO A 301 11.99 16.05 10.10
N LEU A 302 13.22 15.57 9.90
CA LEU A 302 13.76 15.18 8.59
C LEU A 302 12.98 14.02 7.98
N TRP A 303 12.62 13.02 8.80
CA TRP A 303 11.80 11.88 8.39
C TRP A 303 10.39 12.30 7.97
N ASN A 304 9.72 13.14 8.76
CA ASN A 304 8.40 13.67 8.40
C ASN A 304 8.45 14.45 7.08
N PHE A 305 9.48 15.29 6.90
CA PHE A 305 9.69 16.03 5.66
C PHE A 305 9.91 15.09 4.46
N ASN A 306 10.73 14.05 4.62
CA ASN A 306 10.92 13.03 3.59
C ASN A 306 9.60 12.35 3.19
N LEU A 307 8.75 11.97 4.15
CA LEU A 307 7.43 11.38 3.87
C LEU A 307 6.50 12.35 3.13
N TRP A 308 6.57 13.65 3.43
CA TRP A 308 5.82 14.68 2.70
C TRP A 308 6.34 14.85 1.27
N CYS A 309 7.66 14.87 1.07
CA CYS A 309 8.27 14.91 -0.26
C CYS A 309 7.85 13.69 -1.10
N TRP A 310 7.92 12.48 -0.54
CA TRP A 310 7.42 11.28 -1.22
C TRP A 310 5.95 11.39 -1.59
N SER A 311 5.10 11.80 -0.65
CA SER A 311 3.66 12.00 -0.89
C SER A 311 3.42 13.01 -2.02
N ALA A 312 4.11 14.15 -2.00
CA ALA A 312 3.99 15.20 -2.99
C ALA A 312 4.47 14.75 -4.38
N VAL A 313 5.61 14.06 -4.47
CA VAL A 313 6.14 13.54 -5.75
C VAL A 313 5.21 12.48 -6.34
N ILE A 314 4.66 11.57 -5.52
CA ILE A 314 3.66 10.59 -5.96
C ILE A 314 2.45 11.32 -6.56
N LEU A 315 1.89 12.29 -5.82
CA LEU A 315 0.72 13.04 -6.26
C LEU A 315 0.98 13.83 -7.54
N LEU A 316 2.12 14.51 -7.63
CA LEU A 316 2.55 15.26 -8.80
C LEU A 316 2.69 14.34 -10.02
N GLY A 317 3.37 13.21 -9.86
CA GLY A 317 3.54 12.24 -10.94
C GLY A 317 2.22 11.67 -11.43
N CYS A 318 1.32 11.33 -10.50
CA CYS A 318 -0.03 10.88 -10.84
C CYS A 318 -0.80 11.96 -11.61
N TRP A 319 -0.75 13.23 -11.17
CA TRP A 319 -1.43 14.35 -11.81
C TRP A 319 -0.87 14.66 -13.21
N LEU A 320 0.46 14.67 -13.36
CA LEU A 320 1.13 14.93 -14.64
C LEU A 320 0.78 13.84 -15.65
N VAL A 321 0.80 12.57 -15.24
CA VAL A 321 0.56 11.42 -16.12
C VAL A 321 -0.93 11.18 -16.38
N ALA A 322 -1.80 11.49 -15.43
CA ALA A 322 -3.25 11.39 -15.62
C ALA A 322 -3.65 12.20 -16.86
N GLY A 323 -4.25 11.51 -17.84
CA GLY A 323 -4.94 12.19 -18.93
C GLY A 323 -6.18 12.87 -18.34
N ARG A 324 -6.45 14.14 -18.69
CA ARG A 324 -7.78 14.73 -18.48
C ARG A 324 -8.76 13.70 -19.06
N GLY A 325 -9.57 13.08 -18.19
CA GLY A 325 -10.40 11.94 -18.55
C GLY A 325 -11.08 12.23 -19.88
N GLY A 326 -10.63 11.54 -20.93
CA GLY A 326 -11.29 11.59 -22.21
C GLY A 326 -12.71 11.16 -21.90
N LYS A 327 -13.67 12.09 -22.07
CA LYS A 327 -15.09 11.79 -22.14
C LYS A 327 -15.19 10.66 -23.14
N THR A 328 -15.22 9.43 -22.63
CA THR A 328 -15.50 8.28 -23.47
C THR A 328 -16.96 8.48 -23.75
N ARG A 329 -17.27 9.06 -24.92
CA ARG A 329 -18.62 9.19 -25.44
C ARG A 329 -19.09 7.76 -25.61
N THR A 330 -19.60 7.16 -24.54
CA THR A 330 -20.39 5.94 -24.61
C THR A 330 -21.61 6.34 -25.39
N ARG A 331 -21.55 6.07 -26.69
CA ARG A 331 -22.70 6.08 -27.57
C ARG A 331 -23.59 4.96 -27.04
N THR A 332 -24.47 5.32 -26.11
CA THR A 332 -25.52 4.46 -25.60
C THR A 332 -26.44 4.13 -26.77
N THR A 333 -26.16 3.02 -27.45
CA THR A 333 -27.16 2.35 -28.27
C THR A 333 -28.15 1.72 -27.31
N ASN A 334 -29.24 2.46 -27.14
CA ASN A 334 -30.49 2.09 -26.52
C ASN A 334 -30.97 0.72 -27.03
N ARG A 335 -30.94 -0.32 -26.21
CA ARG A 335 -31.84 -1.49 -26.32
C ARG A 335 -32.04 -2.14 -24.95
N GLY A 336 -33.30 -2.19 -24.51
CA GLY A 336 -33.81 -3.25 -23.64
C GLY A 336 -34.12 -2.86 -22.20
N ARG A 337 -35.37 -2.50 -21.95
CA ARG A 337 -36.03 -2.42 -20.63
C ARG A 337 -36.13 -3.81 -19.95
N THR A 338 -35.73 -3.86 -18.66
CA THR A 338 -36.36 -4.52 -17.46
C THR A 338 -36.64 -6.04 -17.42
N PRO A 339 -36.92 -6.69 -16.25
CA PRO A 339 -37.05 -6.17 -14.87
C PRO A 339 -36.28 -6.93 -13.76
N SER A 340 -36.38 -6.32 -12.57
CA SER A 340 -36.07 -6.76 -11.20
C SER A 340 -36.28 -8.23 -10.82
N ALA A 341 -35.33 -8.76 -10.05
CA ALA A 341 -35.51 -9.50 -8.79
C ALA A 341 -34.21 -9.43 -7.98
#